data_AF-A0A7W0XYF0-F1
#
_entry.id   AF-A0A7W0XYF0-F1
#
_cell.length_a   1.000
_cell.length_b   1.000
_cell.length_c   1.000
_cell.angle_alpha   90.00
_cell.angle_beta   90.00
_cell.angle_gamma   90.00
#
_symmetry.space_group_name_H-M   'P 1'
#
loop_
_entity.id
_entity.type
_entity.pdbx_description
1 polymer ?
#
loop_
_entity_poly.entity_id
_entity_poly.type
_entity_poly.pdbx_seq_one_letter_code
_entity_poly.pdbx_strand_id
1 'polypeptide(L)' 'MARDVLDVRGVGRSAAHIDGPPEDRRLRIAVVLDGREPVGRVHRDILATAVAHARTAMGERPLPIRVELDVPAEPRRDLR' A
#
# COMPACT_ATOMS: atom_id res chain seq x y z
N MET A 1 8.91 -10.25 9.01
CA MET A 1 9.66 -9.00 8.74
C MET A 1 8.83 -8.14 7.82
N ALA A 2 8.55 -6.88 8.19
CA ALA A 2 7.96 -5.89 7.29
C ALA A 2 9.05 -5.34 6.36
N ARG A 3 8.78 -5.21 5.07
CA ARG A 3 9.63 -4.47 4.12
C ARG A 3 8.88 -3.23 3.67
N ASP A 4 9.57 -2.10 3.59
CA ASP A 4 9.06 -0.93 2.89
C ASP A 4 9.06 -1.26 1.39
N VAL A 5 7.93 -1.04 0.72
CA VAL A 5 7.66 -1.60 -0.60
C VAL A 5 7.09 -0.60 -1.60
N LEU A 6 6.73 0.62 -1.17
CA LEU A 6 6.13 1.64 -2.04
C LEU A 6 6.92 2.94 -2.01
N ASP A 7 7.40 3.34 -3.18
CA ASP A 7 7.97 4.67 -3.43
C ASP A 7 6.94 5.52 -4.19
N VAL A 8 5.88 5.92 -3.48
CA VAL A 8 4.77 6.73 -4.04
C VAL A 8 4.65 8.03 -3.25
N ARG A 9 4.58 9.16 -3.96
CA ARG A 9 4.39 10.48 -3.34
C ARG A 9 3.10 10.52 -2.52
N GLY A 10 3.19 10.98 -1.27
CA GLY A 10 2.08 10.99 -0.31
C GLY A 10 2.04 9.77 0.62
N VAL A 11 2.93 8.80 0.42
CA VAL A 11 3.15 7.68 1.35
C VAL A 11 4.25 8.05 2.33
N GLY A 12 3.95 7.99 3.63
CA GLY A 12 4.94 8.18 4.69
C GLY A 12 5.61 6.87 5.12
N ARG A 13 4.86 5.77 5.17
CA ARG A 13 5.37 4.43 5.47
C ARG A 13 4.53 3.38 4.76
N SER A 14 5.17 2.30 4.30
CA SER A 14 4.46 1.13 3.80
C SER A 14 5.00 -0.17 4.42
N ALA A 15 4.17 -1.20 4.45
CA ALA A 15 4.55 -2.54 4.89
C ALA A 15 3.73 -3.59 4.12
N ALA A 16 4.39 -4.66 3.68
CA ALA A 16 3.75 -5.82 3.05
C ALA A 16 3.93 -7.11 3.87
N HIS A 17 2.84 -7.87 3.98
CA HIS A 17 2.77 -9.13 4.73
C HIS A 17 1.88 -10.15 4.00
N ILE A 18 2.21 -11.43 4.12
CA ILE A 18 1.32 -12.52 3.71
C ILE A 18 0.57 -12.97 4.96
N ASP A 19 -0.74 -12.80 4.95
CA ASP A 19 -1.63 -13.16 6.04
C ASP A 19 -2.53 -14.34 5.61
N GLY A 20 -3.07 -15.06 6.60
CA GLY A 20 -4.01 -16.17 6.39
C GLY A 20 -3.35 -17.55 6.34
N PRO A 21 -4.18 -18.62 6.48
CA PRO A 21 -3.71 -19.99 6.38
C PRO A 21 -3.29 -20.33 4.93
N PRO A 22 -2.46 -21.36 4.69
CA PRO A 22 -1.93 -21.72 3.37
C PRO A 22 -2.96 -21.76 2.23
N GLU A 23 -4.19 -22.18 2.52
CA GLU A 23 -5.33 -22.31 1.61
C GLU A 23 -6.07 -20.99 1.29
N ASP A 24 -5.91 -19.95 2.10
CA ASP A 24 -6.51 -18.60 1.90
C ASP A 24 -5.47 -17.50 2.18
N ARG A 25 -4.25 -17.69 1.66
CA ARG A 25 -3.19 -16.69 1.78
C ARG A 25 -3.56 -15.44 1.01
N ARG A 26 -3.35 -14.28 1.64
CA ARG A 26 -3.58 -12.96 1.03
C ARG A 26 -2.37 -12.08 1.23
N LEU A 27 -2.05 -11.27 0.24
CA LEU A 27 -1.05 -10.22 0.38
C LEU A 27 -1.73 -8.99 0.98
N ARG A 28 -1.37 -8.63 2.20
CA ARG A 28 -1.78 -7.39 2.86
C ARG A 28 -0.71 -6.33 2.69
N ILE A 29 -1.11 -5.16 2.21
CA ILE A 29 -0.25 -3.99 2.10
C ILE A 29 -0.85 -2.89 2.95
N ALA A 30 -0.17 -2.54 4.04
CA ALA A 30 -0.55 -1.44 4.91
C ALA A 30 0.23 -0.18 4.51
N VAL A 31 -0.47 0.93 4.31
CA VAL A 31 0.13 2.19 3.88
C VAL A 31 -0.34 3.32 4.81
N VAL A 32 0.62 4.03 5.39
CA VAL A 32 0.38 5.24 6.17
C VAL A 32 0.63 6.43 5.28
N LEU A 33 -0.38 7.27 5.10
CA LEU A 33 -0.29 8.47 4.28
C LEU A 33 0.33 9.64 5.06
N ASP A 34 1.10 10.49 4.39
CA ASP A 34 1.73 11.66 5.02
C ASP A 34 0.78 12.87 5.18
N GLY A 35 -0.36 12.83 4.48
CA GLY A 35 -1.40 13.85 4.48
C GLY A 35 -1.15 15.04 3.53
N ARG A 36 -0.10 15.00 2.71
CA ARG A 36 0.29 16.10 1.80
C ARG A 36 -0.37 16.03 0.43
N GLU A 37 -0.81 14.84 0.03
CA GLU A 37 -1.46 14.59 -1.26
C GLU A 37 -2.91 14.13 -1.06
N PRO A 38 -3.81 14.39 -2.03
CA PRO A 38 -5.19 13.89 -1.97
C PRO A 38 -5.25 12.35 -1.92
N VAL A 39 -5.99 11.80 -0.95
CA VAL A 39 -6.13 10.34 -0.75
C VAL A 39 -6.53 9.62 -2.03
N GLY A 40 -7.47 10.17 -2.81
CA GLY A 40 -7.92 9.55 -4.06
C GLY A 40 -6.87 9.50 -5.17
N ARG A 41 -5.88 10.41 -5.15
CA ARG A 41 -4.70 10.35 -6.05
C ARG A 41 -3.75 9.26 -5.57
N VAL A 42 -3.35 9.33 -4.30
CA VAL A 42 -2.40 8.38 -3.71
C VAL A 42 -2.93 6.94 -3.79
N HIS A 43 -4.22 6.72 -3.54
CA HIS A 43 -4.85 5.41 -3.68
C HIS A 43 -4.75 4.85 -5.11
N ARG A 44 -4.95 5.67 -6.15
CA ARG A 44 -4.80 5.24 -7.55
C ARG A 44 -3.35 4.89 -7.86
N ASP A 45 -2.41 5.73 -7.43
CA ASP A 45 -0.98 5.52 -7.68
C ASP A 45 -0.46 4.26 -6.94
N ILE A 46 -0.93 4.04 -5.71
CA ILE A 46 -0.66 2.80 -4.94
C ILE A 46 -1.23 1.60 -5.67
N LEU A 47 -2.50 1.62 -6.12
CA LEU A 47 -3.07 0.47 -6.82
C LEU A 47 -2.32 0.16 -8.12
N ALA A 48 -1.92 1.17 -8.89
CA ALA A 48 -1.14 0.97 -10.10
C ALA A 48 0.24 0.35 -9.81
N THR A 49 0.90 0.80 -8.74
CA THR A 49 2.29 0.42 -8.41
C THR A 49 2.35 -0.88 -7.61
N ALA A 50 1.59 -0.96 -6.51
CA ALA A 50 1.60 -2.07 -5.57
C ALA A 50 1.09 -3.36 -6.23
N VAL A 51 0.01 -3.29 -7.02
CA VAL A 51 -0.53 -4.48 -7.70
C VAL A 51 0.43 -4.97 -8.78
N ALA A 52 1.06 -4.06 -9.53
CA ALA A 52 2.05 -4.42 -10.53
C ALA A 52 3.27 -5.12 -9.89
N HIS A 53 3.87 -4.51 -8.86
CA HIS A 53 5.00 -5.10 -8.16
C HIS A 53 4.67 -6.42 -7.48
N ALA A 54 3.51 -6.50 -6.81
CA ALA A 54 3.05 -7.72 -6.17
C ALA A 54 2.86 -8.86 -7.18
N ARG A 55 2.28 -8.58 -8.36
CA ARG A 55 2.15 -9.56 -9.43
C ARG A 55 3.51 -10.04 -9.94
N THR A 56 4.44 -9.11 -10.20
CA THR A 56 5.80 -9.46 -10.61
C THR A 56 6.53 -10.29 -9.56
N ALA A 57 6.38 -9.98 -8.27
CA ALA A 57 7.05 -10.66 -7.18
C ALA A 57 6.46 -12.05 -6.86
N MET A 58 5.14 -12.22 -7.02
CA MET A 58 4.44 -13.49 -6.70
C MET A 58 4.52 -14.54 -7.83
N GLY A 59 4.88 -14.14 -9.05
CA GLY A 59 5.00 -15.07 -10.17
C GLY A 59 3.69 -15.78 -10.51
N GLU A 60 3.69 -17.11 -10.55
CA GLU A 60 2.63 -17.95 -11.14
C GLU A 60 1.36 -18.11 -10.29
N ARG A 61 1.40 -17.79 -8.98
CA ARG A 61 0.20 -17.85 -8.12
C ARG A 61 -0.16 -16.47 -7.59
N PRO A 62 -1.00 -15.71 -8.28
CA PRO A 62 -1.46 -14.43 -7.77
C PRO A 62 -2.30 -14.66 -6.51
N LEU A 63 -1.82 -14.17 -5.37
CA LEU A 63 -2.63 -14.09 -4.15
C LEU A 63 -3.62 -12.93 -4.27
N PRO A 64 -4.81 -13.02 -3.66
CA PRO A 64 -5.66 -11.86 -3.46
C PRO A 64 -4.88 -10.75 -2.73
N ILE A 65 -4.99 -9.51 -3.22
CA ILE A 65 -4.29 -8.36 -2.66
C ILE A 65 -5.30 -7.50 -1.91
N ARG A 66 -4.98 -7.17 -0.65
CA ARG A 66 -5.72 -6.22 0.16
C ARG A 66 -4.82 -5.03 0.50
N VAL A 67 -5.22 -3.84 0.07
CA VAL A 67 -4.54 -2.59 0.39
C VAL A 67 -5.34 -1.87 1.47
N GLU A 68 -4.68 -1.50 2.55
CA GLU A 68 -5.26 -0.71 3.63
C GLU A 68 -4.53 0.62 3.75
N LEU A 69 -5.30 1.70 3.74
CA LEU A 69 -4.79 3.06 3.86
C LEU A 69 -5.14 3.60 5.23
N ASP A 70 -4.12 3.94 6.01
CA ASP A 70 -4.25 4.75 7.20
C ASP A 70 -4.17 6.23 6.78
N VAL A 71 -5.32 6.90 6.84
CA VAL A 71 -5.49 8.29 6.42
C VAL A 71 -5.41 9.17 7.67
N PRO A 72 -4.46 10.12 7.76
CA PRO A 72 -4.42 11.05 8.86
C PRO A 72 -5.70 11.89 8.91
N ALA A 73 -6.23 12.09 10.13
CA ALA A 73 -7.51 12.76 10.36
C ALA A 73 -7.58 14.19 9.77
N GLU A 74 -6.43 14.87 9.67
CA GLU A 74 -6.33 16.19 9.08
C GLU A 74 -5.31 16.17 7.94
N PRO A 75 -5.64 16.69 6.75
CA PRO A 75 -4.65 16.92 5.70
C PRO A 75 -3.59 17.87 6.24
N ARG A 76 -2.32 17.47 6.17
CA ARG A 76 -1.21 18.41 6.42
C ARG A 76 -1.17 19.40 5.25
N ARG A 77 -1.97 20.44 5.35
CA ARG A 77 -1.75 21.65 4.56
C ARG A 77 -0.49 22.27 5.13
N ASP A 78 0.60 22.20 4.39
CA ASP A 78 1.75 23.05 4.64
C ASP A 78 1.23 24.50 4.66
N LEU A 79 1.12 25.06 5.87
CA LEU A 79 0.84 26.47 6.09
C LEU A 79 2.10 27.21 5.61
N ARG A 80 2.04 27.68 4.36
CA ARG A 80 2.98 28.67 3.83
C ARG A 80 2.70 30.04 4.43
#